data_AF-A0A523UDB8-F1
#
_entry.id   AF-A0A523UDB8-F1
#
_cell.length_a   1.000
_cell.length_b   1.000
_cell.length_c   1.000
_cell.angle_alpha   90.00
_cell.angle_beta   90.00
_cell.angle_gamma   90.00
#
_symmetry.space_group_name_H-M   'P 1'
#
loop_
_entity.id
_entity.type
_entity.pdbx_description
1 polymer ?
#
loop_
_entity_poly.entity_id
_entity_poly.type
_entity_poly.pdbx_seq_one_letter_code
_entity_poly.pdbx_strand_id
1 'polypeptide(L)'
;MAKPFYYGGQAVIEGVMMRGRENVAISVRGPDGKLNIAKQPLPKIFKGRLREVPVARGVVILIESLVLGTQALLRSAQIASAEENERIPASLLWGTVAASIAFAVALFFVAPVLTTSYLVDPYISSALVSNLVEGFIRIAIFVAYLVLIGLIPDIKRVFAYHGAEHKVVNAYEAGSPLEVEAIKDYSTAHARCGTGFVFIVLILAIFIFALLGHPPLWLRILSRIVLLPVIAALAYEIMRFGASHAKNAVVHILLVPGLALQAMTTREPDDGQLEAAISALNQVIEVDEVVGRYLQYRQLLQDVFTLCFAEAVRKNDKISEMAQSLLFHDLHTGPDENSHRLMDGRQPFMRN
;
A
#
# COMPACT_ATOMS: atom_id res chain seq x y z
N MET A 1 20.66 12.97 -7.16
CA MET A 1 20.19 11.60 -7.46
C MET A 1 18.72 11.51 -7.13
N ALA A 2 17.88 10.99 -8.03
CA ALA A 2 16.46 10.77 -7.73
C ALA A 2 16.35 9.78 -6.56
N LYS A 3 15.45 10.03 -5.59
CA LYS A 3 15.25 9.08 -4.49
C LYS A 3 14.80 7.72 -5.07
N PRO A 4 15.38 6.60 -4.60
CA PRO A 4 14.94 5.28 -5.01
C PRO A 4 13.47 5.11 -4.62
N PHE A 5 12.70 4.50 -5.52
CA PHE A 5 11.31 4.16 -5.27
C PHE A 5 11.23 2.69 -4.91
N TYR A 6 10.50 2.41 -3.84
CA TYR A 6 10.29 1.07 -3.36
C TYR A 6 9.02 0.52 -3.99
N TYR A 7 9.18 -0.55 -4.75
CA TYR A 7 8.06 -1.38 -5.17
C TYR A 7 7.59 -2.20 -3.98
N GLY A 8 6.32 -2.59 -4.04
CA GLY A 8 5.71 -3.46 -3.06
C GLY A 8 4.34 -3.88 -3.55
N GLY A 9 3.79 -4.89 -2.90
CA GLY A 9 2.56 -5.51 -3.35
C GLY A 9 1.65 -5.99 -2.24
N GLN A 10 0.69 -6.79 -2.66
CA GLN A 10 -0.21 -7.53 -1.81
C GLN A 10 -0.51 -8.87 -2.47
N ALA A 11 -0.48 -9.94 -1.69
CA ALA A 11 -1.03 -11.21 -2.13
C ALA A 11 -2.55 -11.11 -2.32
N VAL A 12 -3.05 -11.75 -3.37
CA VAL A 12 -4.47 -11.88 -3.67
C VAL A 12 -4.79 -13.35 -3.95
N ILE A 13 -6.06 -13.66 -4.24
CA ILE A 13 -6.47 -15.03 -4.52
C ILE A 13 -5.78 -15.48 -5.82
N GLU A 14 -5.02 -16.57 -5.76
CA GLU A 14 -4.27 -17.13 -6.89
C GLU A 14 -3.31 -16.14 -7.58
N GLY A 15 -2.82 -15.12 -6.88
CA GLY A 15 -1.98 -14.10 -7.52
C GLY A 15 -1.34 -13.07 -6.63
N VAL A 16 -0.71 -12.08 -7.28
CA VAL A 16 -0.06 -10.94 -6.62
C VAL A 16 -0.46 -9.64 -7.31
N MET A 17 -0.74 -8.62 -6.51
CA MET A 17 -0.84 -7.23 -6.93
C MET A 17 0.47 -6.52 -6.61
N MET A 18 1.03 -5.80 -7.58
CA MET A 18 2.22 -4.95 -7.43
C MET A 18 1.86 -3.49 -7.72
N ARG A 19 2.43 -2.59 -6.92
CA ARG A 19 2.18 -1.15 -7.00
C ARG A 19 3.45 -0.40 -7.41
N GLY A 20 3.44 0.17 -8.62
CA GLY A 20 4.49 1.02 -9.19
C GLY A 20 4.33 2.50 -8.85
N ARG A 21 5.13 3.37 -9.50
CA ARG A 21 4.99 4.83 -9.39
C ARG A 21 3.76 5.31 -10.13
N GLU A 22 3.53 4.76 -11.31
CA GLU A 22 2.51 5.25 -12.26
C GLU A 22 1.29 4.33 -12.40
N ASN A 23 1.45 3.04 -12.11
CA ASN A 23 0.40 2.04 -12.28
C ASN A 23 0.38 1.00 -11.15
N VAL A 24 -0.65 0.17 -11.20
CA VAL A 24 -0.80 -1.06 -10.45
C VAL A 24 -0.97 -2.19 -11.46
N ALA A 25 -0.34 -3.33 -11.20
CA ALA A 25 -0.53 -4.55 -11.96
C ALA A 25 -0.95 -5.69 -11.04
N ILE A 26 -1.89 -6.51 -11.50
CA ILE A 26 -2.38 -7.69 -10.81
C ILE A 26 -2.13 -8.87 -11.75
N SER A 27 -1.40 -9.88 -11.29
CA SER A 27 -1.15 -11.12 -12.03
C SER A 27 -1.79 -12.27 -11.25
N VAL A 28 -2.80 -12.90 -11.85
CA VAL A 28 -3.61 -13.96 -11.22
C VAL A 28 -3.60 -15.18 -12.12
N ARG A 29 -3.34 -16.35 -11.53
CA ARG A 29 -3.44 -17.61 -12.25
C ARG A 29 -4.91 -17.98 -12.37
N GLY A 30 -5.37 -18.07 -13.62
CA GLY A 30 -6.70 -18.57 -13.93
C GLY A 30 -6.78 -20.08 -13.70
N PRO A 31 -7.99 -20.63 -13.62
CA PRO A 31 -8.17 -22.07 -13.49
C PRO A 31 -7.71 -22.86 -14.74
N ASP A 32 -7.58 -22.18 -15.90
CA ASP A 32 -6.90 -22.70 -17.10
C ASP A 32 -5.36 -22.82 -16.96
N GLY A 33 -4.83 -22.46 -15.79
CA GLY A 33 -3.40 -22.48 -15.46
C GLY A 33 -2.61 -21.28 -16.00
N LYS A 34 -3.22 -20.38 -16.78
CA LYS A 34 -2.54 -19.24 -17.40
C LYS A 34 -2.56 -18.01 -16.50
N LEU A 35 -1.55 -17.15 -16.65
CA LEU A 35 -1.50 -15.87 -15.94
C LEU A 35 -2.36 -14.82 -16.65
N ASN A 36 -3.36 -14.32 -15.94
CA ASN A 36 -4.20 -13.22 -16.33
C ASN A 36 -3.66 -11.93 -15.70
N ILE A 37 -3.26 -10.99 -16.56
CA ILE A 37 -2.63 -9.74 -16.15
C ILE A 37 -3.63 -8.60 -16.32
N ALA A 38 -3.88 -7.86 -15.24
CA ALA A 38 -4.67 -6.65 -15.23
C ALA A 38 -3.81 -5.46 -14.81
N LYS A 39 -3.79 -4.41 -15.64
CA LYS A 39 -3.11 -3.14 -15.32
C LYS A 39 -4.13 -2.02 -15.14
N GLN A 40 -3.85 -1.11 -14.21
CA GLN A 40 -4.60 0.14 -14.07
C GLN A 40 -3.68 1.30 -13.70
N PRO A 41 -3.88 2.50 -14.27
CA PRO A 41 -3.10 3.67 -13.88
C PRO A 41 -3.43 4.09 -12.45
N LEU A 42 -2.44 4.61 -11.73
CA LEU A 42 -2.64 5.13 -10.38
C LEU A 42 -3.39 6.47 -10.42
N PRO A 43 -4.50 6.61 -9.67
CA PRO A 43 -5.19 7.88 -9.49
C PRO A 43 -4.25 9.01 -9.03
N LYS A 44 -4.45 10.22 -9.54
CA LYS A 44 -3.62 11.40 -9.20
C LYS A 44 -3.56 11.69 -7.70
N ILE A 45 -4.64 11.41 -6.96
CA ILE A 45 -4.70 11.61 -5.50
C ILE A 45 -3.63 10.80 -4.76
N PHE A 46 -3.29 9.61 -5.24
CA PHE A 46 -2.25 8.75 -4.65
C PHE A 46 -0.83 9.12 -5.09
N LYS A 47 -0.69 10.06 -6.05
CA LYS A 47 0.58 10.60 -6.54
C LYS A 47 0.84 12.04 -6.06
N GLY A 48 -0.09 12.64 -5.32
CA GLY A 48 -0.04 14.03 -4.90
C GLY A 48 0.96 14.32 -3.77
N ARG A 49 1.16 15.62 -3.49
CA ARG A 49 2.11 16.14 -2.49
C ARG A 49 1.88 15.61 -1.06
N LEU A 50 0.64 15.25 -0.72
CA LEU A 50 0.31 14.68 0.60
C LEU A 50 1.05 13.35 0.88
N ARG A 51 1.50 12.63 -0.14
CA ARG A 51 2.33 11.42 0.00
C ARG A 51 3.74 11.71 0.50
N GLU A 52 4.20 12.95 0.39
CA GLU A 52 5.54 13.36 0.81
C GLU A 52 5.57 13.88 2.25
N VAL A 53 4.45 14.44 2.71
CA VAL A 53 4.29 15.06 4.03
C VAL A 53 4.31 13.97 5.12
N PRO A 54 5.23 14.03 6.11
CA PRO A 54 5.25 13.08 7.24
C PRO A 54 3.91 13.03 7.97
N VAL A 55 3.56 11.86 8.52
CA VAL A 55 2.29 11.57 9.19
C VAL A 55 1.10 11.54 8.21
N ALA A 56 0.85 12.62 7.47
CA ALA A 56 -0.22 12.70 6.48
C ALA A 56 -0.10 11.61 5.39
N ARG A 57 1.13 11.33 4.95
CA ARG A 57 1.40 10.24 4.00
C ARG A 57 0.98 8.86 4.48
N GLY A 58 1.07 8.60 5.79
CA GLY A 58 0.66 7.31 6.36
C GLY A 58 -0.83 7.08 6.16
N VAL A 59 -1.66 8.11 6.38
CA VAL A 59 -3.11 8.06 6.12
C VAL A 59 -3.40 7.85 4.64
N VAL A 60 -2.72 8.60 3.76
CA VAL A 60 -2.90 8.47 2.30
C VAL A 60 -2.55 7.05 1.83
N ILE A 61 -1.44 6.49 2.31
CA ILE A 61 -0.97 5.16 1.94
C ILE A 61 -1.91 4.08 2.47
N LEU A 62 -2.44 4.23 3.69
CA LEU A 62 -3.46 3.32 4.23
C LEU A 62 -4.73 3.29 3.37
N ILE A 63 -5.24 4.47 3.01
CA ILE A 63 -6.43 4.57 2.16
C ILE A 63 -6.13 3.97 0.78
N GLU A 64 -4.98 4.29 0.20
CA GLU A 64 -4.52 3.71 -1.07
C GLU A 64 -4.48 2.18 -0.99
N SER A 65 -3.79 1.62 0.00
CA SER A 65 -3.66 0.17 0.19
C SER A 65 -5.01 -0.50 0.42
N LEU A 66 -5.91 0.10 1.22
CA LEU A 66 -7.24 -0.46 1.45
C LEU A 66 -8.08 -0.48 0.16
N VAL A 67 -8.09 0.62 -0.59
CA VAL A 67 -8.89 0.75 -1.82
C VAL A 67 -8.33 -0.17 -2.92
N LEU A 68 -7.04 -0.09 -3.20
CA LEU A 68 -6.39 -0.90 -4.24
C LEU A 68 -6.38 -2.38 -3.86
N GLY A 69 -6.11 -2.70 -2.60
CA GLY A 69 -6.13 -4.07 -2.09
C GLY A 69 -7.51 -4.72 -2.19
N THR A 70 -8.58 -3.99 -1.82
CA THR A 70 -9.95 -4.49 -1.95
C THR A 70 -10.32 -4.70 -3.42
N GLN A 71 -10.00 -3.74 -4.30
CA GLN A 71 -10.23 -3.89 -5.74
C GLN A 71 -9.47 -5.08 -6.33
N ALA A 72 -8.22 -5.29 -5.92
CA ALA A 72 -7.40 -6.40 -6.38
C ALA A 72 -7.94 -7.75 -5.90
N LEU A 73 -8.37 -7.86 -4.65
CA LEU A 73 -9.01 -9.06 -4.10
C LEU A 73 -10.29 -9.40 -4.86
N LEU A 74 -11.18 -8.43 -5.05
CA LEU A 74 -12.43 -8.64 -5.80
C LEU A 74 -12.17 -9.06 -7.24
N ARG A 75 -11.19 -8.44 -7.92
CA ARG A 75 -10.82 -8.80 -9.28
C ARG A 75 -10.19 -10.18 -9.36
N SER A 76 -9.34 -10.54 -8.39
CA SER A 76 -8.71 -11.86 -8.32
C SER A 76 -9.74 -12.97 -8.11
N ALA A 77 -10.73 -12.73 -7.23
CA ALA A 77 -11.84 -13.66 -7.01
C ALA A 77 -12.63 -13.90 -8.31
N GLN A 78 -12.94 -12.83 -9.05
CA GLN A 78 -13.65 -12.94 -10.33
C GLN A 78 -12.87 -13.74 -11.39
N ILE A 79 -11.55 -13.59 -11.44
CA ILE A 79 -10.69 -14.34 -12.38
C ILE A 79 -10.58 -15.81 -11.96
N ALA A 80 -10.39 -16.06 -10.67
CA ALA A 80 -10.26 -17.42 -10.13
C ALA A 80 -11.56 -18.23 -10.27
N SER A 81 -12.72 -17.59 -10.17
CA SER A 81 -14.05 -18.23 -10.32
C SER A 81 -14.59 -18.26 -11.75
N ALA A 82 -13.80 -17.88 -12.77
CA ALA A 82 -14.29 -17.72 -14.15
C ALA A 82 -14.79 -19.01 -14.82
N GLU A 83 -14.41 -20.19 -14.32
CA GLU A 83 -14.88 -21.50 -14.83
C GLU A 83 -16.29 -21.89 -14.37
N GLU A 84 -16.79 -21.30 -13.28
CA GLU A 84 -18.09 -21.70 -12.70
C GLU A 84 -19.31 -21.13 -13.47
N ASN A 85 -19.13 -20.42 -14.59
CA ASN A 85 -20.17 -19.73 -15.40
C ASN A 85 -21.11 -18.78 -14.62
N GLU A 86 -20.95 -18.63 -13.31
CA GLU A 86 -21.69 -17.72 -12.45
C GLU A 86 -20.82 -16.50 -12.13
N ARG A 87 -21.05 -15.40 -12.84
CA ARG A 87 -20.50 -14.10 -12.42
C ARG A 87 -21.11 -13.73 -11.08
N ILE A 88 -20.30 -13.72 -10.03
CA ILE A 88 -20.75 -13.30 -8.69
C ILE A 88 -21.29 -11.86 -8.79
N PRO A 89 -22.56 -11.62 -8.40
CA PRO A 89 -23.15 -10.30 -8.50
C PRO A 89 -22.40 -9.31 -7.60
N ALA A 90 -22.14 -8.10 -8.10
CA ALA A 90 -21.37 -7.09 -7.38
C ALA A 90 -21.97 -6.76 -6.00
N SER A 91 -23.30 -6.81 -5.86
CA SER A 91 -24.00 -6.59 -4.58
C SER A 91 -23.60 -7.63 -3.51
N LEU A 92 -23.45 -8.90 -3.90
CA LEU A 92 -23.03 -9.96 -2.99
C LEU A 92 -21.58 -9.76 -2.55
N LEU A 93 -20.68 -9.43 -3.49
CA LEU A 93 -19.28 -9.12 -3.19
C LEU A 93 -19.12 -7.94 -2.24
N TRP A 94 -19.86 -6.85 -2.46
CA TRP A 94 -19.82 -5.71 -1.54
C TRP A 94 -20.47 -6.04 -0.19
N GLY A 95 -21.49 -6.89 -0.17
CA GLY A 95 -22.10 -7.41 1.05
C GLY A 95 -21.10 -8.21 1.90
N THR A 96 -20.30 -9.09 1.29
CA THR A 96 -19.26 -9.86 2.01
C THR A 96 -18.12 -8.98 2.51
N VAL A 97 -17.71 -7.96 1.74
CA VAL A 97 -16.74 -6.95 2.19
C VAL A 97 -17.27 -6.20 3.42
N ALA A 98 -18.51 -5.71 3.37
CA ALA A 98 -19.11 -4.99 4.49
C ALA A 98 -19.24 -5.87 5.74
N ALA A 99 -19.66 -7.13 5.59
CA ALA A 99 -19.73 -8.10 6.67
C ALA A 99 -18.34 -8.40 7.26
N SER A 100 -17.31 -8.52 6.42
CA SER A 100 -15.93 -8.76 6.84
C SER A 100 -15.36 -7.58 7.63
N ILE A 101 -15.66 -6.34 7.21
CA ILE A 101 -15.28 -5.12 7.94
C ILE A 101 -16.00 -5.07 9.30
N ALA A 102 -17.31 -5.33 9.33
CA ALA A 102 -18.07 -5.35 10.57
C ALA A 102 -17.53 -6.42 11.54
N PHE A 103 -17.23 -7.62 11.03
CA PHE A 103 -16.60 -8.69 11.81
C PHE A 103 -15.23 -8.27 12.34
N ALA A 104 -14.38 -7.63 11.52
CA ALA A 104 -13.07 -7.15 11.95
C ALA A 104 -13.18 -6.07 13.04
N VAL A 105 -14.11 -5.12 12.92
CA VAL A 105 -14.38 -4.12 13.96
C VAL A 105 -14.85 -4.78 15.25
N ALA A 106 -15.80 -5.71 15.15
CA ALA A 106 -16.30 -6.45 16.31
C ALA A 106 -15.18 -7.24 17.00
N LEU A 107 -14.37 -7.98 16.24
CA LEU A 107 -13.34 -8.87 16.79
C LEU A 107 -12.11 -8.12 17.33
N PHE A 108 -11.62 -7.09 16.64
CA PHE A 108 -10.33 -6.46 17.00
C PHE A 108 -10.47 -5.17 17.80
N PHE A 109 -11.65 -4.54 17.79
CA PHE A 109 -11.88 -3.27 18.50
C PHE A 109 -12.87 -3.45 19.65
N VAL A 110 -14.03 -4.06 19.38
CA VAL A 110 -15.09 -4.19 20.38
C VAL A 110 -14.79 -5.33 21.37
N ALA A 111 -14.46 -6.53 20.89
CA ALA A 111 -14.25 -7.69 21.75
C ALA A 111 -13.16 -7.47 22.82
N PRO A 112 -11.95 -6.94 22.52
CA PRO A 112 -10.95 -6.70 23.57
C PRO A 112 -11.44 -5.74 24.65
N VAL A 113 -12.20 -4.70 24.26
CA VAL A 113 -12.77 -3.73 25.21
C VAL A 113 -13.82 -4.42 26.08
N LEU A 114 -14.73 -5.20 25.51
CA LEU A 114 -15.78 -5.90 26.27
C LEU A 114 -15.19 -6.96 27.19
N THR A 115 -14.26 -7.77 26.69
CA THR A 115 -13.54 -8.79 27.48
C THR A 115 -12.85 -8.14 28.68
N THR A 116 -12.14 -7.04 28.47
CA THR A 116 -11.47 -6.33 29.58
C THR A 116 -12.50 -5.71 30.53
N SER A 117 -13.53 -5.04 30.01
CA SER A 117 -14.53 -4.35 30.83
C SER A 117 -15.34 -5.28 31.72
N TYR A 118 -15.65 -6.49 31.27
CA TYR A 118 -16.46 -7.43 32.04
C TYR A 118 -15.65 -8.46 32.84
N LEU A 119 -14.46 -8.84 32.38
CA LEU A 119 -13.67 -9.91 33.02
C LEU A 119 -12.49 -9.41 33.82
N VAL A 120 -11.99 -8.20 33.57
CA VAL A 120 -10.75 -7.67 34.18
C VAL A 120 -11.06 -6.47 35.07
N ASP A 121 -11.78 -5.48 34.56
CA ASP A 121 -12.07 -4.23 35.27
C ASP A 121 -12.78 -4.42 36.63
N PRO A 122 -13.65 -5.43 36.84
CA PRO A 122 -14.21 -5.70 38.18
C PRO A 122 -13.16 -6.03 39.25
N TYR A 123 -11.96 -6.47 38.85
CA TYR A 123 -10.88 -6.90 39.74
C TYR A 123 -9.72 -5.90 39.82
N ILE A 124 -9.73 -4.83 39.03
CA ILE A 124 -8.62 -3.89 38.90
C ILE A 124 -9.11 -2.44 39.01
N SER A 125 -8.50 -1.67 39.91
CA SER A 125 -8.84 -0.24 40.09
C SER A 125 -7.99 0.72 39.25
N SER A 126 -6.85 0.24 38.70
CA SER A 126 -5.93 1.08 37.93
C SER A 126 -6.31 1.14 36.45
N ALA A 127 -6.63 2.35 35.98
CA ALA A 127 -6.93 2.62 34.57
C ALA A 127 -5.74 2.26 33.65
N LEU A 128 -4.51 2.48 34.10
CA LEU A 128 -3.31 2.12 33.34
C LEU A 128 -3.24 0.60 33.13
N VAL A 129 -3.41 -0.18 34.20
CA VAL A 129 -3.36 -1.64 34.13
C VAL A 129 -4.49 -2.18 33.25
N SER A 130 -5.70 -1.64 33.37
CA SER A 130 -6.83 -2.02 32.51
C SER A 130 -6.51 -1.83 31.01
N ASN A 131 -5.98 -0.66 30.62
CA ASN A 131 -5.64 -0.40 29.22
C ASN A 131 -4.46 -1.26 28.71
N LEU A 132 -3.47 -1.53 29.57
CA LEU A 132 -2.37 -2.44 29.22
C LEU A 132 -2.89 -3.86 28.98
N VAL A 133 -3.74 -4.38 29.87
CA VAL A 133 -4.36 -5.70 29.74
C VAL A 133 -5.24 -5.78 28.49
N GLU A 134 -6.05 -4.75 28.20
CA GLU A 134 -6.83 -4.65 26.96
C GLU A 134 -5.93 -4.75 25.72
N GLY A 135 -4.78 -4.06 25.75
CA GLY A 135 -3.76 -4.11 24.70
C GLY A 135 -3.21 -5.51 24.47
N PHE A 136 -2.84 -6.22 25.54
CA PHE A 136 -2.35 -7.59 25.45
C PHE A 136 -3.42 -8.58 25.01
N ILE A 137 -4.66 -8.43 25.49
CA ILE A 137 -5.81 -9.22 25.01
C ILE A 137 -6.00 -9.03 23.50
N ARG A 138 -5.91 -7.79 23.01
CA ARG A 138 -6.02 -7.50 21.58
C ARG A 138 -4.93 -8.17 20.76
N ILE A 139 -3.67 -8.13 21.22
CA ILE A 139 -2.56 -8.84 20.56
C ILE A 139 -2.80 -10.35 20.58
N ALA A 140 -3.25 -10.91 21.71
CA ALA A 140 -3.55 -12.34 21.83
C ALA A 140 -4.66 -12.78 20.87
N ILE A 141 -5.76 -12.02 20.77
CA ILE A 141 -6.84 -12.24 19.81
C ILE A 141 -6.32 -12.18 18.38
N PHE A 142 -5.49 -11.18 18.06
CA PHE A 142 -4.90 -11.03 16.74
C PHE A 142 -3.99 -12.19 16.34
N VAL A 143 -3.09 -12.61 17.22
CA VAL A 143 -2.22 -13.77 16.99
C VAL A 143 -3.05 -15.06 16.86
N ALA A 144 -4.02 -15.27 17.75
CA ALA A 144 -4.92 -16.43 17.67
C ALA A 144 -5.69 -16.46 16.35
N TYR A 145 -6.21 -15.32 15.90
CA TYR A 145 -6.88 -15.19 14.61
C TYR A 145 -5.96 -15.59 13.44
N LEU A 146 -4.73 -15.06 13.39
CA LEU A 146 -3.77 -15.39 12.33
C LEU A 146 -3.44 -16.89 12.30
N VAL A 147 -3.23 -17.49 13.47
CA VAL A 147 -2.98 -18.94 13.58
C VAL A 147 -4.17 -19.72 13.04
N LEU A 148 -5.39 -19.39 13.45
CA LEU A 148 -6.60 -20.10 13.05
C LEU A 148 -6.87 -20.01 11.54
N ILE A 149 -6.82 -18.81 10.95
CA ILE A 149 -7.04 -18.67 9.50
C ILE A 149 -5.91 -19.31 8.69
N GLY A 150 -4.68 -19.31 9.22
CA GLY A 150 -3.52 -19.94 8.59
C GLY A 150 -3.61 -21.46 8.52
N LEU A 151 -4.61 -22.09 9.16
CA LEU A 151 -4.89 -23.52 9.01
C LEU A 151 -5.70 -23.82 7.74
N ILE A 152 -6.43 -22.85 7.19
CA ILE A 152 -7.29 -22.99 6.02
C ILE A 152 -6.42 -23.12 4.75
N PRO A 153 -6.63 -24.16 3.91
CA PRO A 153 -5.81 -24.39 2.72
C PRO A 153 -5.70 -23.19 1.77
N ASP A 154 -6.82 -22.54 1.47
CA ASP A 154 -6.84 -21.39 0.56
C ASP A 154 -6.04 -20.21 1.12
N ILE A 155 -6.11 -19.98 2.44
CA ILE A 155 -5.33 -18.93 3.11
C ILE A 155 -3.83 -19.28 3.11
N LYS A 156 -3.46 -20.55 3.27
CA LYS A 156 -2.06 -20.99 3.13
C LYS A 156 -1.53 -20.70 1.73
N ARG A 157 -2.34 -20.91 0.68
CA ARG A 157 -1.98 -20.54 -0.71
C ARG A 157 -1.76 -19.04 -0.84
N VAL A 158 -2.65 -18.21 -0.29
CA VAL A 158 -2.47 -16.74 -0.27
C VAL A 158 -1.20 -16.33 0.48
N PHE A 159 -0.87 -16.99 1.61
CA PHE A 159 0.38 -16.74 2.34
C PHE A 159 1.62 -17.16 1.55
N ALA A 160 1.53 -18.16 0.67
CA ALA A 160 2.61 -18.52 -0.23
C ALA A 160 2.80 -17.47 -1.34
N TYR A 161 1.72 -16.94 -1.93
CA TYR A 161 1.79 -15.77 -2.81
C TYR A 161 2.36 -14.52 -2.12
N HIS A 162 2.10 -14.35 -0.82
CA HIS A 162 2.72 -13.29 -0.02
C HIS A 162 4.22 -13.52 0.15
N GLY A 163 4.65 -14.76 0.38
CA GLY A 163 6.06 -15.14 0.34
C GLY A 163 6.70 -14.84 -1.02
N ALA A 164 6.02 -15.15 -2.12
CA ALA A 164 6.49 -14.84 -3.47
C ALA A 164 6.67 -13.33 -3.71
N GLU A 165 5.71 -12.51 -3.27
CA GLU A 165 5.81 -11.04 -3.34
C GLU A 165 7.06 -10.53 -2.60
N HIS A 166 7.28 -10.97 -1.36
CA HIS A 166 8.47 -10.59 -0.60
C HIS A 166 9.78 -11.05 -1.26
N LYS A 167 9.86 -12.29 -1.75
CA LYS A 167 11.07 -12.80 -2.39
C LYS A 167 11.42 -12.01 -3.65
N VAL A 168 10.42 -11.74 -4.50
CA VAL A 168 10.60 -10.99 -5.75
C VAL A 168 11.03 -9.54 -5.47
N VAL A 169 10.42 -8.88 -4.47
CA VAL A 169 10.82 -7.51 -4.06
C VAL A 169 12.23 -7.51 -3.46
N ASN A 170 12.56 -8.46 -2.58
CA ASN A 170 13.91 -8.60 -2.02
C ASN A 170 14.97 -8.80 -3.11
N ALA A 171 14.71 -9.67 -4.09
CA ALA A 171 15.60 -9.93 -5.21
C ALA A 171 15.80 -8.68 -6.09
N TYR A 172 14.71 -7.96 -6.38
CA TYR A 172 14.76 -6.71 -7.12
C TYR A 172 15.62 -5.65 -6.41
N GLU A 173 15.44 -5.49 -5.10
CA GLU A 173 16.20 -4.50 -4.31
C GLU A 173 17.67 -4.87 -4.12
N ALA A 174 18.00 -6.16 -4.18
CA ALA A 174 19.36 -6.65 -4.24
C ALA A 174 20.00 -6.54 -5.63
N GLY A 175 19.24 -6.13 -6.66
CA GLY A 175 19.72 -6.02 -8.05
C GLY A 175 19.94 -7.37 -8.73
N SER A 176 19.27 -8.43 -8.26
CA SER A 176 19.36 -9.75 -8.88
C SER A 176 18.47 -9.89 -10.12
N PRO A 177 18.80 -10.81 -11.05
CA PRO A 177 17.92 -11.15 -12.16
C PRO A 177 16.54 -11.59 -11.67
N LEU A 178 15.48 -11.14 -12.34
CA LEU A 178 14.09 -11.50 -12.01
C LEU A 178 13.70 -12.83 -12.65
N GLU A 179 14.48 -13.86 -12.38
CA GLU A 179 14.27 -15.24 -12.82
C GLU A 179 13.95 -16.13 -11.61
N VAL A 180 13.12 -17.16 -11.82
CA VAL A 180 12.61 -18.01 -10.74
C VAL A 180 13.75 -18.63 -9.93
N GLU A 181 14.78 -19.15 -10.59
CA GLU A 181 15.96 -19.78 -9.98
C GLU A 181 16.74 -18.81 -9.10
N ALA A 182 16.90 -17.55 -9.52
CA ALA A 182 17.62 -16.54 -8.78
C ALA A 182 16.83 -16.04 -7.54
N ILE A 183 15.51 -16.11 -7.59
CA ILE A 183 14.62 -15.57 -6.54
C ILE A 183 14.36 -16.60 -5.43
N LYS A 184 14.45 -17.90 -5.71
CA LYS A 184 14.15 -18.98 -4.74
C LYS A 184 14.88 -18.83 -3.41
N ASP A 185 16.13 -18.38 -3.42
CA ASP A 185 16.97 -18.30 -2.22
C ASP A 185 16.74 -17.02 -1.39
N TYR A 186 15.90 -16.09 -1.87
CA TYR A 186 15.56 -14.89 -1.11
C TYR A 186 14.60 -15.19 0.04
N SER A 187 14.65 -14.32 1.06
CA SER A 187 13.81 -14.46 2.25
C SER A 187 12.34 -14.11 1.96
N THR A 188 11.44 -14.84 2.60
CA THR A 188 10.02 -14.49 2.70
C THR A 188 9.75 -13.39 3.72
N ALA A 189 10.76 -12.90 4.45
CA ALA A 189 10.63 -11.77 5.37
C ALA A 189 11.01 -10.45 4.68
N HIS A 190 10.27 -9.38 4.97
CA HIS A 190 10.51 -8.07 4.39
C HIS A 190 10.22 -6.93 5.39
N ALA A 191 11.14 -5.96 5.51
CA ALA A 191 11.03 -4.90 6.51
C ALA A 191 9.89 -3.91 6.26
N ARG A 192 9.33 -3.87 5.04
CA ARG A 192 8.22 -2.98 4.65
C ARG A 192 6.94 -3.73 4.32
N CYS A 193 6.64 -4.79 5.07
CA CYS A 193 5.41 -5.57 4.93
C CYS A 193 4.23 -4.96 5.71
N GLY A 194 3.03 -5.07 5.14
CA GLY A 194 1.77 -4.66 5.78
C GLY A 194 1.47 -5.38 7.11
N THR A 195 1.85 -6.65 7.27
CA THR A 195 1.63 -7.37 8.55
C THR A 195 2.57 -6.90 9.65
N GLY A 196 3.82 -6.53 9.29
CA GLY A 196 4.73 -5.81 10.19
C GLY A 196 4.18 -4.44 10.59
N PHE A 197 3.58 -3.72 9.65
CA PHE A 197 2.90 -2.45 9.92
C PHE A 197 1.75 -2.61 10.92
N VAL A 198 0.86 -3.61 10.74
CA VAL A 198 -0.24 -3.89 11.67
C VAL A 198 0.29 -4.20 13.08
N PHE A 199 1.40 -4.93 13.20
CA PHE A 199 2.02 -5.18 14.49
C PHE A 199 2.47 -3.89 15.19
N ILE A 200 3.11 -2.97 14.46
CA ILE A 200 3.51 -1.65 14.98
C ILE A 200 2.27 -0.87 15.42
N VAL A 201 1.17 -0.90 14.65
CA VAL A 201 -0.11 -0.27 15.02
C VAL A 201 -0.63 -0.83 16.35
N LEU A 202 -0.62 -2.16 16.53
CA LEU A 202 -1.08 -2.80 17.76
C LEU A 202 -0.26 -2.38 18.98
N ILE A 203 1.07 -2.39 18.86
CA ILE A 203 1.97 -1.98 19.94
C ILE A 203 1.80 -0.50 20.27
N LEU A 204 1.79 0.36 19.26
CA LEU A 204 1.62 1.80 19.46
C LEU A 204 0.25 2.15 20.06
N ALA A 205 -0.79 1.40 19.69
CA ALA A 205 -2.11 1.52 20.27
C ALA A 205 -2.11 1.27 21.80
N ILE A 206 -1.32 0.32 22.31
CA ILE A 206 -1.23 0.07 23.76
C ILE A 206 -0.77 1.33 24.48
N PHE A 207 0.31 1.97 23.99
CA PHE A 207 0.86 3.18 24.60
C PHE A 207 -0.11 4.36 24.53
N ILE A 208 -0.77 4.56 23.38
CA ILE A 208 -1.71 5.68 23.21
C ILE A 208 -2.96 5.49 24.08
N PHE A 209 -3.54 4.29 24.10
CA PHE A 209 -4.74 4.02 24.89
C PHE A 209 -4.46 3.99 26.40
N ALA A 210 -3.26 3.61 26.83
CA ALA A 210 -2.83 3.71 28.22
C ALA A 210 -2.92 5.14 28.80
N LEU A 211 -2.80 6.17 27.96
CA LEU A 211 -2.87 7.58 28.36
C LEU A 211 -4.30 8.13 28.43
N LEU A 212 -5.31 7.38 27.96
CA LEU A 212 -6.71 7.85 27.88
C LEU A 212 -7.54 7.60 29.14
N GLY A 213 -6.96 6.97 30.17
CA GLY A 213 -7.66 6.67 31.41
C GLY A 213 -8.80 5.64 31.23
N HIS A 214 -9.86 5.76 32.02
CA HIS A 214 -10.98 4.81 32.03
C HIS A 214 -12.32 5.53 31.78
N PRO A 215 -12.58 5.99 30.54
CA PRO A 215 -13.84 6.65 30.23
C PRO A 215 -14.98 5.62 30.15
N PRO A 216 -16.25 6.08 30.11
CA PRO A 216 -17.41 5.23 29.87
C PRO A 216 -17.21 4.31 28.65
N LEU A 217 -17.82 3.12 28.69
CA LEU A 217 -17.62 2.05 27.70
C LEU A 217 -17.76 2.52 26.25
N TRP A 218 -18.78 3.32 25.94
CA TRP A 218 -19.00 3.82 24.58
C TRP A 218 -17.88 4.76 24.10
N LEU A 219 -17.32 5.58 24.99
CA LEU A 219 -16.17 6.44 24.69
C LEU A 219 -14.90 5.64 24.51
N ARG A 220 -14.74 4.54 25.27
CA ARG A 220 -13.64 3.60 25.03
C ARG A 220 -13.73 3.06 23.61
N ILE A 221 -14.85 2.43 23.24
CA ILE A 221 -15.05 1.88 21.89
C ILE A 221 -14.83 2.95 20.81
N LEU A 222 -15.47 4.12 20.95
CA LEU A 222 -15.35 5.21 19.99
C LEU A 222 -13.91 5.69 19.84
N SER A 223 -13.17 5.85 20.94
CA SER A 223 -11.76 6.28 20.90
C SER A 223 -10.87 5.30 20.14
N ARG A 224 -11.14 3.98 20.20
CA ARG A 224 -10.34 2.97 19.48
C ARG A 224 -10.53 3.06 17.97
N ILE A 225 -11.71 3.47 17.52
CA ILE A 225 -12.03 3.66 16.10
C ILE A 225 -11.50 5.02 15.61
N VAL A 226 -11.81 6.10 16.33
CA VAL A 226 -11.46 7.47 15.91
C VAL A 226 -9.96 7.72 15.91
N LEU A 227 -9.20 7.12 16.84
CA LEU A 227 -7.74 7.29 16.88
C LEU A 227 -6.99 6.39 15.90
N LEU A 228 -7.66 5.46 15.22
CA LEU A 228 -7.02 4.54 14.27
C LEU A 228 -6.20 5.26 13.18
N PRO A 229 -6.71 6.32 12.50
CA PRO A 229 -5.93 7.01 11.47
C PRO A 229 -4.65 7.67 12.03
N VAL A 230 -4.70 8.21 13.26
CA VAL A 230 -3.55 8.84 13.91
C VAL A 230 -2.50 7.79 14.29
N ILE A 231 -2.92 6.70 14.92
CA ILE A 231 -2.03 5.59 15.30
C ILE A 231 -1.36 5.02 14.04
N ALA A 232 -2.15 4.80 13.00
CA ALA A 232 -1.69 4.20 11.76
C ALA A 232 -0.74 5.14 10.98
N ALA A 233 -0.97 6.45 11.02
CA ALA A 233 -0.06 7.45 10.49
C ALA A 233 1.30 7.44 11.19
N LEU A 234 1.31 7.39 12.53
CA LEU A 234 2.54 7.30 13.33
C LEU A 234 3.26 5.97 13.13
N ALA A 235 2.51 4.86 13.09
CA ALA A 235 3.05 3.53 12.84
C ALA A 235 3.77 3.45 11.48
N TYR A 236 3.26 4.14 10.47
CA TYR A 236 3.89 4.20 9.15
C TYR A 236 5.25 4.90 9.20
N GLU A 237 5.36 5.99 9.97
CA GLU A 237 6.62 6.69 10.18
C GLU A 237 7.66 5.81 10.91
N ILE A 238 7.22 5.09 11.94
CA ILE A 238 8.06 4.14 12.69
C ILE A 238 8.54 3.01 11.76
N MET A 239 7.63 2.42 10.97
CA MET A 239 7.98 1.37 10.01
C MET A 239 9.02 1.86 9.00
N ARG A 240 8.80 3.05 8.42
CA ARG A 240 9.72 3.62 7.44
C ARG A 240 11.08 3.91 8.04
N PHE A 241 11.12 4.47 9.26
CA PHE A 241 12.34 4.71 9.99
C PHE A 241 13.10 3.41 10.29
N GLY A 242 12.37 2.37 10.72
CA GLY A 242 12.95 1.05 10.97
C GLY A 242 13.56 0.45 9.72
N ALA A 243 12.83 0.46 8.60
CA ALA A 243 13.31 -0.05 7.32
C ALA A 243 14.56 0.69 6.81
N SER A 244 14.64 2.02 6.98
CA SER A 244 15.80 2.80 6.55
C SER A 244 17.03 2.66 7.47
N HIS A 245 16.86 2.11 8.67
CA HIS A 245 17.94 1.92 9.66
C HIS A 245 18.10 0.46 10.08
N ALA A 246 17.67 -0.48 9.24
CA ALA A 246 17.68 -1.92 9.55
C ALA A 246 19.08 -2.49 9.87
N LYS A 247 20.15 -1.80 9.46
CA LYS A 247 21.55 -2.16 9.79
C LYS A 247 21.96 -1.81 11.22
N ASN A 248 21.22 -0.95 11.91
CA ASN A 248 21.51 -0.60 13.31
C ASN A 248 20.99 -1.72 14.21
N ALA A 249 21.85 -2.26 15.09
CA ALA A 249 21.52 -3.39 15.97
C ALA A 249 20.29 -3.13 16.85
N VAL A 250 20.12 -1.91 17.39
CA VAL A 250 18.98 -1.56 18.24
C VAL A 250 17.68 -1.55 17.42
N VAL A 251 17.72 -0.93 16.24
CA VAL A 251 16.57 -0.91 15.33
C VAL A 251 16.22 -2.32 14.88
N HIS A 252 17.22 -3.16 14.60
CA HIS A 252 17.03 -4.55 14.21
C HIS A 252 16.31 -5.34 15.30
N ILE A 253 16.74 -5.24 16.56
CA ILE A 253 16.08 -5.89 17.71
C ILE A 253 14.61 -5.47 17.81
N LEU A 254 14.30 -4.18 17.58
CA LEU A 254 12.92 -3.68 17.60
C LEU A 254 12.07 -4.20 16.42
N LEU A 255 12.69 -4.54 15.28
CA LEU A 255 12.00 -5.09 14.11
C LEU A 255 11.73 -6.61 14.24
N VAL A 256 12.57 -7.35 14.97
CA VAL A 256 12.51 -8.82 15.09
C VAL A 256 11.11 -9.34 15.46
N PRO A 257 10.39 -8.80 16.46
CA PRO A 257 9.05 -9.29 16.78
C PRO A 257 8.06 -9.14 15.62
N GLY A 258 8.17 -8.05 14.85
CA GLY A 258 7.35 -7.84 13.66
C GLY A 258 7.70 -8.82 12.53
N LEU A 259 8.98 -9.13 12.33
CA LEU A 259 9.44 -10.15 11.37
C LEU A 259 9.00 -11.56 11.79
N ALA A 260 9.02 -11.87 13.09
CA ALA A 260 8.51 -13.14 13.60
C ALA A 260 7.01 -13.29 13.34
N LEU A 261 6.23 -12.21 13.48
CA LEU A 261 4.82 -12.20 13.13
C LEU A 261 4.60 -12.47 11.63
N GLN A 262 5.45 -11.92 10.75
CA GLN A 262 5.37 -12.16 9.30
C GLN A 262 5.47 -13.64 8.94
N ALA A 263 6.28 -14.42 9.68
CA ALA A 263 6.43 -15.86 9.46
C ALA A 263 5.12 -16.64 9.64
N MET A 264 4.11 -16.08 10.33
CA MET A 264 2.77 -16.68 10.41
C MET A 264 1.89 -16.38 9.18
N THR A 265 2.23 -15.34 8.43
CA THR A 265 1.45 -14.81 7.29
C THR A 265 2.14 -14.99 5.94
N THR A 266 3.28 -15.67 5.93
CA THR A 266 4.07 -15.98 4.74
C THR A 266 4.36 -17.48 4.71
N ARG A 267 4.51 -18.03 3.50
CA ARG A 267 4.91 -19.42 3.27
C ARG A 267 5.87 -19.48 2.09
N GLU A 268 6.61 -20.57 2.01
CA GLU A 268 7.47 -20.84 0.85
C GLU A 268 6.61 -21.01 -0.41
N PRO A 269 6.83 -20.20 -1.45
CA PRO A 269 6.09 -20.28 -2.70
C PRO A 269 6.59 -21.39 -3.60
N ASP A 270 5.70 -21.92 -4.44
CA ASP A 270 6.09 -22.71 -5.61
C ASP A 270 6.52 -21.81 -6.80
N ASP A 271 7.07 -22.45 -7.84
CA ASP A 271 7.56 -21.77 -9.04
C ASP A 271 6.45 -20.98 -9.75
N GLY A 272 5.24 -21.53 -9.80
CA GLY A 272 4.09 -20.87 -10.42
C GLY A 272 3.63 -19.62 -9.66
N GLN A 273 3.83 -19.58 -8.35
CA GLN A 273 3.58 -18.41 -7.51
C GLN A 273 4.67 -17.35 -7.68
N LEU A 274 5.94 -17.76 -7.81
CA LEU A 274 7.05 -16.87 -8.14
C LEU A 274 6.86 -16.24 -9.52
N GLU A 275 6.47 -17.01 -10.54
CA GLU A 275 6.14 -16.50 -11.88
C GLU A 275 5.06 -15.41 -11.84
N ALA A 276 4.00 -15.61 -11.06
CA ALA A 276 2.94 -14.62 -10.92
C ALA A 276 3.46 -13.31 -10.30
N ALA A 277 4.27 -13.41 -9.25
CA ALA A 277 4.87 -12.26 -8.58
C ALA A 277 5.88 -11.52 -9.48
N ILE A 278 6.75 -12.24 -10.19
CA ILE A 278 7.68 -11.69 -11.19
C ILE A 278 6.91 -10.97 -12.29
N SER A 279 5.88 -11.62 -12.84
CA SER A 279 5.05 -11.07 -13.90
C SER A 279 4.41 -9.75 -13.46
N ALA A 280 3.80 -9.70 -12.27
CA ALA A 280 3.21 -8.48 -11.72
C ALA A 280 4.26 -7.36 -11.52
N LEU A 281 5.45 -7.69 -11.02
CA LEU A 281 6.51 -6.70 -10.80
C LEU A 281 7.03 -6.13 -12.12
N ASN A 282 7.30 -6.99 -13.12
CA ASN A 282 7.76 -6.56 -14.43
C ASN A 282 6.76 -5.61 -15.10
N GLN A 283 5.46 -5.84 -14.95
CA GLN A 283 4.44 -4.94 -15.52
C GLN A 283 4.48 -3.52 -14.96
N VAL A 284 4.84 -3.35 -13.67
CA VAL A 284 4.92 -2.01 -13.07
C VAL A 284 6.26 -1.34 -13.35
N ILE A 285 7.36 -2.11 -13.40
CA ILE A 285 8.67 -1.61 -13.80
C ILE A 285 8.64 -1.08 -15.23
N GLU A 286 8.11 -1.87 -16.17
CA GLU A 286 8.04 -1.50 -17.59
C GLU A 286 7.32 -0.17 -17.80
N VAL A 287 6.18 0.02 -17.13
CA VAL A 287 5.41 1.26 -17.25
C VAL A 287 6.16 2.44 -16.63
N ASP A 288 6.75 2.26 -15.45
CA ASP A 288 7.54 3.31 -14.80
C ASP A 288 8.76 3.72 -15.64
N GLU A 289 9.42 2.76 -16.30
CA GLU A 289 10.53 3.03 -17.22
C GLU A 289 10.08 3.79 -18.48
N VAL A 290 8.98 3.37 -19.11
CA VAL A 290 8.43 4.05 -20.30
C VAL A 290 8.07 5.49 -19.97
N VAL A 291 7.37 5.72 -18.85
CA VAL A 291 7.04 7.07 -18.39
C VAL A 291 8.30 7.85 -18.02
N GLY A 292 9.26 7.22 -17.35
CA GLY A 292 10.55 7.84 -17.02
C GLY A 292 11.31 8.32 -18.25
N ARG A 293 11.42 7.48 -19.29
CA ARG A 293 12.03 7.84 -20.58
C ARG A 293 11.27 8.98 -21.25
N TYR A 294 9.95 8.91 -21.30
CA TYR A 294 9.12 9.98 -21.88
C TYR A 294 9.35 11.34 -21.19
N LEU A 295 9.37 11.36 -19.85
CA LEU A 295 9.62 12.59 -19.08
C LEU A 295 11.05 13.12 -19.31
N GLN A 296 12.04 12.25 -19.42
CA GLN A 296 13.41 12.62 -19.74
C GLN A 296 13.53 13.25 -21.14
N TYR A 297 12.90 12.66 -22.16
CA TYR A 297 12.87 13.23 -23.51
C TYR A 297 12.15 14.58 -23.55
N ARG A 298 11.03 14.73 -22.81
CA ARG A 298 10.31 16.00 -22.71
C ARG A 298 11.18 17.10 -22.11
N GLN A 299 11.93 16.79 -21.04
CA GLN A 299 12.85 17.74 -20.42
C GLN A 299 13.97 18.13 -21.38
N LEU A 300 14.59 17.17 -22.07
CA LEU A 300 15.62 17.45 -23.07
C LEU A 300 15.11 18.36 -24.20
N LEU A 301 13.89 18.12 -24.71
CA LEU A 301 13.28 18.97 -25.72
C LEU A 301 13.03 20.39 -25.20
N GLN A 302 12.60 20.52 -23.94
CA GLN A 302 12.38 21.82 -23.31
C GLN A 302 13.70 22.57 -23.10
N ASP A 303 14.76 21.89 -22.66
CA ASP A 303 16.11 22.47 -22.49
C ASP A 303 16.70 22.92 -23.84
N VAL A 304 16.59 22.09 -24.89
CA VAL A 304 17.02 22.45 -26.25
C VAL A 304 16.23 23.64 -26.77
N PHE A 305 14.91 23.66 -26.58
CA PHE A 305 14.07 24.80 -26.97
C PHE A 305 14.50 26.08 -26.24
N THR A 306 14.72 26.01 -24.93
CA THR A 306 15.19 27.15 -24.13
C THR A 306 16.57 27.64 -24.59
N LEU A 307 17.50 26.73 -24.92
CA LEU A 307 18.82 27.09 -25.44
C LEU A 307 18.76 27.71 -26.83
N CYS A 308 18.03 27.12 -27.77
CA CYS A 308 17.82 27.66 -29.11
C CYS A 308 17.12 29.03 -29.06
N PHE A 309 16.12 29.18 -28.19
CA PHE A 309 15.44 30.45 -27.97
C PHE A 309 16.39 31.50 -27.39
N ALA A 310 17.18 31.17 -26.37
CA ALA A 310 18.18 32.08 -25.80
C ALA A 310 19.28 32.46 -26.80
N GLU A 311 19.67 31.55 -27.70
CA GLU A 311 20.63 31.85 -28.77
C GLU A 311 20.02 32.72 -29.88
N ALA A 312 18.75 32.47 -30.27
CA ALA A 312 18.03 33.30 -31.22
C ALA A 312 17.82 34.73 -30.70
N VAL A 313 17.50 34.88 -29.41
CA VAL A 313 17.44 36.17 -28.71
C VAL A 313 18.80 36.87 -28.71
N ARG A 314 19.90 36.15 -28.42
CA ARG A 314 21.26 36.72 -28.46
C ARG A 314 21.70 37.18 -29.84
N LYS A 315 21.26 36.52 -30.91
CA LYS A 315 21.69 36.78 -32.29
C LYS A 315 20.83 37.81 -33.02
N ASN A 316 19.72 38.28 -32.46
CA ASN A 316 18.77 39.13 -33.16
C ASN A 316 18.17 40.21 -32.25
N ASP A 317 18.62 41.46 -32.40
CA ASP A 317 18.23 42.61 -31.56
C ASP A 317 16.70 42.82 -31.50
N LYS A 318 15.99 42.58 -32.60
CA LYS A 318 14.51 42.71 -32.64
C LYS A 318 13.78 41.62 -31.85
N ILE A 319 14.37 40.43 -31.70
CA ILE A 319 13.78 39.33 -30.92
C ILE A 319 14.07 39.55 -29.42
N SER A 320 15.18 40.20 -29.08
CA SER A 320 15.51 40.61 -27.71
C SER A 320 14.47 41.57 -27.11
N GLU A 321 14.04 42.59 -27.86
CA GLU A 321 12.99 43.52 -27.41
C GLU A 321 11.63 42.80 -27.22
N MET A 322 11.31 41.84 -28.08
CA MET A 322 10.06 41.07 -28.00
C MET A 322 10.08 40.02 -26.87
N ALA A 323 11.23 39.42 -26.58
CA ALA A 323 11.40 38.51 -25.46
C ALA A 323 11.35 39.23 -24.10
N GLN A 324 11.87 40.46 -24.02
CA GLN A 324 11.74 41.30 -22.83
C GLN A 324 10.28 41.67 -22.54
N SER A 325 9.45 41.96 -23.56
CA SER A 325 8.03 42.28 -23.34
C SER A 325 7.19 41.08 -22.89
N LEU A 326 7.53 39.86 -23.33
CA LEU A 326 6.87 38.61 -22.91
C LEU A 326 7.27 38.17 -21.49
N LEU A 327 8.55 38.28 -21.12
CA LEU A 327 9.03 37.95 -19.76
C LEU A 327 8.50 38.91 -18.68
N PHE A 328 8.20 40.16 -19.04
CA PHE A 328 7.56 41.11 -18.12
C PHE A 328 6.05 40.85 -17.94
N HIS A 329 5.37 40.19 -18.90
CA HIS A 329 3.94 39.92 -18.80
C HIS A 329 3.63 38.71 -17.89
N ASP A 330 4.48 37.68 -17.89
CA ASP A 330 4.27 36.47 -17.06
C ASP A 330 4.61 36.65 -15.57
N LEU A 331 5.28 37.74 -15.18
CA LEU A 331 5.52 38.07 -13.77
C LEU A 331 4.32 38.78 -13.10
N HIS A 332 3.28 39.16 -13.84
CA HIS A 332 2.12 39.91 -13.32
C HIS A 332 0.75 39.25 -13.54
N THR A 333 0.69 38.12 -14.23
CA THR A 333 -0.54 37.32 -14.34
C THR A 333 -0.28 35.90 -13.84
N GLY A 334 -0.86 35.57 -12.68
CA GLY A 334 -0.85 34.20 -12.15
C GLY A 334 -1.49 33.20 -13.11
N PRO A 335 -1.30 31.89 -12.88
CA PRO A 335 -1.67 30.86 -13.85
C PRO A 335 -3.18 30.87 -14.12
N ASP A 336 -3.53 31.10 -15.38
CA ASP A 336 -4.88 31.22 -15.88
C ASP A 336 -5.60 29.86 -15.88
N GLU A 337 -6.84 29.83 -15.38
CA GLU A 337 -7.65 28.63 -15.08
C GLU A 337 -8.06 27.78 -16.31
N ASN A 338 -7.68 28.19 -17.52
CA ASN A 338 -8.24 27.64 -18.77
C ASN A 338 -7.42 26.53 -19.44
N SER A 339 -6.27 26.14 -18.90
CA SER A 339 -5.50 24.98 -19.40
C SER A 339 -6.11 23.62 -19.01
N HIS A 340 -7.18 23.61 -18.22
CA HIS A 340 -7.80 22.40 -17.67
C HIS A 340 -8.85 21.70 -18.55
N ARG A 341 -9.18 22.19 -19.75
CA ARG A 341 -10.23 21.58 -20.59
C ARG A 341 -9.78 20.59 -21.68
N LEU A 342 -8.48 20.43 -21.94
CA LEU A 342 -8.01 19.56 -23.03
C LEU A 342 -7.58 18.15 -22.57
N MET A 343 -7.82 17.79 -21.30
CA MET A 343 -7.47 16.47 -20.73
C MET A 343 -8.66 15.71 -20.14
N ASP A 344 -9.90 16.19 -20.32
CA ASP A 344 -11.11 15.44 -19.93
C ASP A 344 -11.60 14.63 -21.14
N GLY A 345 -11.00 13.45 -21.33
CA GLY A 345 -11.41 12.44 -22.32
C GLY A 345 -12.74 11.77 -21.96
N ARG A 346 -13.81 12.56 -21.77
CA ARG A 346 -15.18 12.01 -21.72
C ARG A 346 -15.61 11.68 -23.14
N GLN A 347 -15.56 10.40 -23.48
CA GLN A 347 -16.44 9.90 -24.54
C GLN A 347 -17.89 10.01 -24.06
N PRO A 348 -18.81 10.56 -24.87
CA PRO A 348 -20.22 10.58 -24.53
C PRO A 348 -20.79 9.17 -24.65
N PHE A 349 -21.46 8.73 -23.58
CA PHE A 349 -22.39 7.60 -23.57
C PHE A 349 -23.37 7.73 -24.74
N MET A 350 -23.27 6.83 -25.73
CA MET A 350 -24.36 6.56 -26.65
C MET A 350 -25.37 5.68 -25.92
N ARG A 351 -26.53 6.27 -25.62
CA ARG A 351 -27.78 5.54 -25.49
C ARG A 351 -28.13 4.97 -26.86
N ASN A 352 -28.36 3.67 -26.93
CA ASN A 352 -29.53 3.05 -27.56
C ASN A 352 -29.66 1.63 -27.04
#